data_AF-A0A1J7C5X9-F1
#
_entry.id   AF-A0A1J7C5X9-F1
#
_cell.length_a   1.000
_cell.length_b   1.000
_cell.length_c   1.000
_cell.angle_alpha   90.00
_cell.angle_beta   90.00
_cell.angle_gamma   90.00
#
_symmetry.space_group_name_H-M   'P 1'
#
loop_
_entity.id
_entity.type
_entity.pdbx_description
1 polymer ?
#
loop_
_entity_poly.entity_id
_entity_poly.type
_entity_poly.pdbx_seq_one_letter_code
_entity_poly.pdbx_strand_id
1 'polypeptide(L)'
;MNTRRYCASNRPDPIANALRWLAATSTLPALVLEDFANSGQSPLVVGTLFDVLKVPAPVGTRVLEQLQQREAAMGPLLADSDTGSVYILIPPGTAGSWQAGGSAYDRAAATTLLVPIPGTTRSGRHWLNPPDGSGELTDPDLLAEIVAALLQDAEPADPGAALPASIHPLARDTVKEA
;
A
#
# COMPACT_ATOMS: atom_id res chain seq x y z
N MET A 1 22.88 -39.08 -30.93
CA MET A 1 22.89 -37.95 -29.98
C MET A 1 21.84 -36.93 -30.42
N ASN A 2 20.76 -36.76 -29.66
CA ASN A 2 19.68 -35.82 -29.99
C ASN A 2 19.81 -34.54 -29.14
N THR A 3 20.25 -33.45 -29.76
CA THR A 3 20.17 -32.10 -29.21
C THR A 3 18.71 -31.65 -29.26
N ARG A 4 17.97 -31.88 -28.17
CA ARG A 4 16.68 -31.21 -27.97
C ARG A 4 16.96 -29.73 -27.78
N ARG A 5 16.73 -28.94 -28.85
CA ARG A 5 16.56 -27.49 -28.75
C ARG A 5 15.43 -27.24 -27.74
N TYR A 6 15.79 -26.70 -26.59
CA TYR A 6 14.82 -26.12 -25.68
C TYR A 6 14.23 -24.92 -26.41
N CYS A 7 12.96 -25.03 -26.84
CA CYS A 7 12.16 -23.87 -27.23
C CYS A 7 12.02 -23.01 -25.97
N ALA A 8 12.96 -22.10 -25.73
CA ALA A 8 12.79 -21.06 -24.73
C ALA A 8 11.58 -20.23 -25.19
N SER A 9 10.45 -20.43 -24.53
CA SER A 9 9.30 -19.54 -24.65
C SER A 9 9.79 -18.12 -24.42
N ASN A 10 9.86 -17.32 -25.48
CA ASN A 10 10.12 -15.88 -25.42
C ASN A 10 8.89 -15.14 -24.88
N ARG A 11 8.24 -15.67 -23.83
CA ARG A 11 7.33 -14.88 -23.02
C ARG A 11 8.22 -14.06 -22.10
N PRO A 12 8.11 -12.73 -22.12
CA PRO A 12 8.84 -11.92 -21.16
C PRO A 12 8.40 -12.36 -19.75
N ASP A 13 9.36 -12.64 -18.88
CA ASP A 13 9.07 -12.99 -17.49
C ASP A 13 8.32 -11.81 -16.84
N PRO A 14 7.13 -12.02 -16.25
CA PRO A 14 6.33 -10.92 -15.69
C PRO A 14 7.11 -10.17 -14.59
N ILE A 15 7.91 -10.91 -13.81
CA ILE A 15 8.82 -10.34 -12.82
C ILE A 15 9.89 -9.46 -13.49
N ALA A 16 10.46 -9.87 -14.64
CA ALA A 16 11.46 -9.06 -15.32
C ALA A 16 10.85 -7.76 -15.88
N ASN A 17 9.62 -7.80 -16.42
CA ASN A 17 8.91 -6.61 -16.86
C ASN A 17 8.62 -5.65 -15.70
N ALA A 18 8.14 -6.20 -14.58
CA ALA A 18 7.91 -5.47 -13.34
C ALA A 18 9.17 -4.74 -12.86
N LEU A 19 10.30 -5.45 -12.76
CA LEU A 19 11.57 -4.89 -12.31
C LEU A 19 12.09 -3.82 -13.26
N ARG A 20 11.93 -3.99 -14.58
CA ARG A 20 12.32 -2.98 -15.58
C ARG A 20 11.47 -1.71 -15.47
N TRP A 21 10.18 -1.86 -15.25
CA TRP A 21 9.27 -0.74 -15.02
C TRP A 21 9.63 0.02 -13.74
N LEU A 22 9.88 -0.69 -12.63
CA LEU A 22 10.36 -0.09 -11.38
C LEU A 22 11.70 0.64 -11.57
N ALA A 23 12.65 0.03 -12.28
CA ALA A 23 13.95 0.61 -12.58
C ALA A 23 13.89 1.89 -13.43
N ALA A 24 12.87 2.01 -14.28
CA ALA A 24 12.67 3.19 -15.13
C ALA A 24 12.29 4.46 -14.34
N THR A 25 11.98 4.36 -13.04
CA THR A 25 11.80 5.51 -12.14
C THR A 25 13.11 6.27 -11.86
N SER A 26 14.24 5.58 -12.00
CA SER A 26 15.57 6.10 -11.73
C SER A 26 16.24 6.54 -13.03
N THR A 27 17.02 7.61 -12.95
CA THR A 27 17.92 8.05 -14.03
C THR A 27 19.00 6.99 -14.33
N LEU A 28 19.28 6.10 -13.39
CA LEU A 28 20.24 5.00 -13.51
C LEU A 28 19.55 3.65 -13.25
N PRO A 29 18.80 3.11 -14.23
CA PRO A 29 18.03 1.87 -14.05
C PRO A 29 18.92 0.65 -13.75
N ALA A 30 20.17 0.66 -14.21
CA ALA A 30 21.11 -0.43 -13.95
C ALA A 30 21.41 -0.60 -12.45
N LEU A 31 21.53 0.50 -11.70
CA LEU A 31 21.77 0.45 -10.24
C LEU A 31 20.57 -0.14 -9.49
N VAL A 32 19.36 0.22 -9.93
CA VAL A 32 18.13 -0.32 -9.33
C VAL A 32 18.04 -1.84 -9.53
N LEU A 33 18.32 -2.31 -10.75
CA LEU A 33 18.33 -3.74 -11.07
C LEU A 33 19.43 -4.50 -10.31
N GLU A 34 20.60 -3.87 -10.14
CA GLU A 34 21.71 -4.43 -9.37
C GLU A 34 21.36 -4.55 -7.88
N ASP A 35 20.69 -3.55 -7.29
CA ASP A 35 20.21 -3.63 -5.90
C ASP A 35 19.18 -4.76 -5.73
N PHE A 36 18.26 -4.91 -6.68
CA PHE A 36 17.34 -6.05 -6.68
C PHE A 36 18.08 -7.39 -6.75
N ALA A 37 19.09 -7.52 -7.61
CA ALA A 37 19.86 -8.75 -7.76
C ALA A 37 20.66 -9.10 -6.49
N ASN A 38 21.20 -8.09 -5.79
CA ASN A 38 22.04 -8.28 -4.62
C ASN A 38 21.23 -8.42 -3.31
N SER A 39 20.23 -7.57 -3.14
CA SER A 39 19.51 -7.38 -1.87
C SER A 39 18.07 -7.93 -1.92
N GLY A 40 17.52 -8.17 -3.12
CA GLY A 40 16.11 -8.53 -3.30
C GLY A 40 15.14 -7.37 -3.09
N GLN A 41 15.64 -6.13 -3.00
CA GLN A 41 14.87 -4.90 -2.85
C GLN A 41 15.68 -3.73 -3.42
N SER A 42 15.02 -2.62 -3.76
CA SER A 42 15.70 -1.44 -4.26
C SER A 42 15.00 -0.13 -3.87
N PRO A 43 15.75 0.93 -3.55
CA PRO A 43 15.20 2.27 -3.37
C PRO A 43 14.74 2.88 -4.71
N LEU A 44 13.47 3.29 -4.79
CA LEU A 44 12.89 3.96 -5.96
C LEU A 44 12.59 5.43 -5.67
N VAL A 45 12.90 6.29 -6.63
CA VAL A 45 12.59 7.72 -6.54
C VAL A 45 11.11 7.93 -6.84
N VAL A 46 10.40 8.55 -5.90
CA VAL A 46 8.98 8.89 -6.05
C VAL A 46 8.82 10.16 -6.91
N GLY A 47 7.78 10.20 -7.72
CA GLY A 47 7.41 11.35 -8.55
C GLY A 47 8.08 11.42 -9.92
N THR A 48 8.71 10.33 -10.39
CA THR A 48 9.15 10.22 -11.79
C THR A 48 8.07 9.57 -12.65
N LEU A 49 7.74 8.31 -12.38
CA LEU A 49 6.70 7.56 -13.12
C LEU A 49 5.39 7.44 -12.34
N PHE A 50 5.45 7.60 -11.02
CA PHE A 50 4.31 7.48 -10.12
C PHE A 50 4.57 8.35 -8.89
N ASP A 51 3.49 8.88 -8.32
CA ASP A 51 3.47 9.40 -6.96
C ASP A 51 3.08 8.27 -5.99
N VAL A 52 3.31 8.47 -4.70
CA VAL A 52 3.01 7.45 -3.68
C VAL A 52 2.07 8.02 -2.64
N LEU A 53 0.95 7.33 -2.42
CA LEU A 53 0.05 7.60 -1.31
C LEU A 53 0.32 6.60 -0.17
N LYS A 54 0.69 7.11 1.00
CA LYS A 54 0.80 6.34 2.23
C LYS A 54 -0.50 6.43 3.02
N VAL A 55 -1.12 5.28 3.28
CA VAL A 55 -2.29 5.13 4.15
C VAL A 55 -2.00 4.11 5.26
N PRO A 56 -2.69 4.15 6.40
CA PRO A 56 -2.59 3.09 7.40
C PRO A 56 -3.10 1.76 6.83
N ALA A 57 -2.50 0.65 7.26
CA ALA A 57 -2.84 -0.70 6.80
C ALA A 57 -4.34 -1.05 6.81
N PRO A 58 -5.14 -0.76 7.85
CA PRO A 58 -6.59 -1.04 7.81
C PRO A 58 -7.31 -0.31 6.66
N VAL A 59 -6.94 0.94 6.38
CA VAL A 59 -7.51 1.71 5.26
C VAL A 59 -7.03 1.13 3.93
N GLY A 60 -5.73 0.83 3.80
CA GLY A 60 -5.18 0.25 2.57
C GLY A 60 -5.82 -1.08 2.17
N THR A 61 -6.10 -1.96 3.15
CA THR A 61 -6.80 -3.23 2.89
C THR A 61 -8.24 -3.01 2.43
N ARG A 62 -8.97 -2.10 3.07
CA ARG A 62 -10.35 -1.75 2.69
C ARG A 62 -10.41 -1.10 1.32
N VAL A 63 -9.43 -0.24 0.98
CA VAL A 63 -9.28 0.33 -0.36
C VAL A 63 -9.13 -0.78 -1.40
N LEU A 64 -8.23 -1.74 -1.13
CA LEU A 64 -8.00 -2.87 -2.03
C LEU A 64 -9.28 -3.72 -2.22
N GLU A 65 -10.05 -3.95 -1.15
CA GLU A 65 -11.33 -4.67 -1.23
C GLU A 65 -12.38 -3.91 -2.07
N GLN A 66 -12.49 -2.60 -1.90
CA GLN A 66 -13.41 -1.77 -2.69
C GLN A 66 -13.01 -1.74 -4.18
N LEU A 67 -11.72 -1.58 -4.49
CA LEU A 67 -11.23 -1.61 -5.87
C LEU A 67 -11.52 -2.96 -6.53
N GLN A 68 -11.32 -4.07 -5.81
CA GLN A 68 -11.68 -5.41 -6.30
C GLN A 68 -13.18 -5.56 -6.53
N GLN A 69 -14.01 -5.09 -5.61
CA GLN A 69 -15.48 -5.13 -5.75
C GLN A 69 -16.00 -4.31 -6.93
N ARG A 70 -15.28 -3.26 -7.32
CA ARG A 70 -15.60 -2.39 -8.44
C ARG A 70 -15.01 -2.86 -9.77
N GLU A 71 -14.26 -3.97 -9.76
CA GLU A 71 -13.50 -4.47 -10.92
C GLU A 71 -12.63 -3.38 -11.57
N ALA A 72 -12.16 -2.44 -10.73
CA ALA A 72 -11.38 -1.31 -11.18
C ALA A 72 -9.92 -1.74 -11.45
N ALA A 73 -9.26 -1.02 -12.36
CA ALA A 73 -7.82 -1.17 -12.57
C ALA A 73 -7.07 -0.91 -11.26
N MET A 74 -6.32 -1.91 -10.79
CA MET A 74 -5.56 -1.84 -9.55
C MET A 74 -4.10 -1.65 -9.88
N GLY A 75 -3.56 -0.49 -9.53
CA GLY A 75 -2.13 -0.23 -9.59
C GLY A 75 -1.35 -1.01 -8.53
N PRO A 76 -0.03 -0.83 -8.47
CA PRO A 76 0.81 -1.52 -7.52
C PRO A 76 0.56 -1.06 -6.08
N LEU A 77 0.40 -2.02 -5.16
CA LEU A 77 0.24 -1.75 -3.73
C LEU A 77 1.31 -2.47 -2.92
N LEU A 78 2.01 -1.73 -2.07
CA LEU A 78 3.05 -2.24 -1.19
C LEU A 78 2.61 -2.13 0.26
N ALA A 79 2.49 -3.25 0.95
CA ALA A 79 2.30 -3.27 2.39
C ALA A 79 3.65 -3.19 3.11
N ASP A 80 3.70 -2.44 4.19
CA ASP A 80 4.80 -2.37 5.14
C ASP A 80 4.27 -2.72 6.52
N SER A 81 4.56 -3.95 6.96
CA SER A 81 4.08 -4.50 8.22
C SER A 81 4.83 -3.94 9.43
N ASP A 82 6.02 -3.36 9.23
CA ASP A 82 6.84 -2.79 10.30
C ASP A 82 6.25 -1.46 10.79
N THR A 83 5.81 -0.62 9.84
CA THR A 83 5.17 0.67 10.09
C THR A 83 3.64 0.61 10.08
N GLY A 84 3.06 -0.56 9.80
CA GLY A 84 1.61 -0.74 9.69
C GLY A 84 0.97 0.15 8.63
N SER A 85 1.67 0.38 7.51
CA SER A 85 1.28 1.30 6.45
C SER A 85 1.21 0.59 5.10
N VAL A 86 0.37 1.08 4.20
CA VAL A 86 0.28 0.64 2.81
C VAL A 86 0.61 1.82 1.90
N TYR A 87 1.48 1.58 0.92
CA TYR A 87 1.90 2.53 -0.10
C TYR A 87 1.21 2.15 -1.41
N ILE A 88 0.39 3.07 -1.92
CA ILE A 88 -0.39 2.91 -3.15
C ILE A 88 0.27 3.78 -4.21
N LEU A 89 0.62 3.20 -5.35
CA LEU A 89 1.22 3.95 -6.47
C LEU A 89 0.11 4.59 -7.32
N ILE A 90 0.19 5.90 -7.47
CA ILE A 90 -0.79 6.73 -8.20
C ILE A 90 -0.11 7.52 -9.33
N PRO A 91 -0.87 8.01 -10.32
CA PRO A 91 -0.32 8.79 -11.41
C PRO A 91 0.47 10.02 -10.91
N PRO A 92 1.61 10.35 -11.54
CA PRO A 92 2.44 11.48 -11.12
C PRO A 92 1.70 12.81 -11.28
N GLY A 93 1.90 13.72 -10.33
CA GLY A 93 1.20 15.02 -10.26
C GLY A 93 -0.09 14.99 -9.44
N THR A 94 -0.57 13.80 -9.06
CA THR A 94 -1.77 13.66 -8.23
C THR A 94 -1.49 14.06 -6.78
N ALA A 95 -0.31 13.72 -6.25
CA ALA A 95 -0.01 13.95 -4.85
C ALA A 95 -0.01 15.44 -4.46
N GLY A 96 0.28 16.35 -5.40
CA GLY A 96 0.22 17.80 -5.16
C GLY A 96 -1.19 18.36 -4.95
N SER A 97 -2.24 17.65 -5.41
CA SER A 97 -3.64 18.04 -5.22
C SER A 97 -4.40 17.08 -4.30
N TRP A 98 -3.70 16.14 -3.64
CA TRP A 98 -4.33 15.12 -2.82
C TRP A 98 -4.89 15.69 -1.51
N GLN A 99 -6.21 15.65 -1.36
CA GLN A 99 -6.91 16.18 -0.18
C GLN A 99 -7.75 15.13 0.57
N ALA A 100 -7.86 13.92 0.02
CA ALA A 100 -8.71 12.85 0.56
C ALA A 100 -8.17 12.21 1.86
N GLY A 101 -7.04 12.68 2.39
CA GLY A 101 -6.42 12.18 3.62
C GLY A 101 -5.28 11.17 3.40
N GLY A 102 -4.55 10.83 4.46
CA GLY A 102 -3.27 10.11 4.35
C GLY A 102 -2.09 11.05 4.02
N SER A 103 -0.95 10.47 3.63
CA SER A 103 0.24 11.24 3.24
C SER A 103 0.63 10.91 1.80
N ALA A 104 0.43 11.86 0.90
CA ALA A 104 0.85 11.73 -0.50
C ALA A 104 2.24 12.33 -0.70
N TYR A 105 3.08 11.64 -1.45
CA TYR A 105 4.45 12.03 -1.76
C TYR A 105 4.59 12.13 -3.28
N ASP A 106 4.90 13.33 -3.75
CA ASP A 106 5.25 13.60 -5.15
C ASP A 106 6.77 13.78 -5.31
N ARG A 107 7.19 14.18 -6.51
CA ARG A 107 8.60 14.49 -6.82
C ARG A 107 9.19 15.53 -5.88
N ALA A 108 8.43 16.55 -5.50
CA ALA A 108 8.86 17.64 -4.64
C ALA A 108 9.18 17.17 -3.22
N ALA A 109 8.59 16.06 -2.77
CA ALA A 109 8.90 15.46 -1.46
C ALA A 109 10.30 14.81 -1.40
N ALA A 110 11.00 14.68 -2.54
CA ALA A 110 12.34 14.08 -2.65
C ALA A 110 12.46 12.72 -1.91
N THR A 111 11.36 11.98 -1.85
CA THR A 111 11.23 10.77 -1.04
C THR A 111 11.58 9.54 -1.88
N THR A 112 12.22 8.58 -1.22
CA THR A 112 12.60 7.31 -1.83
C THR A 112 11.81 6.18 -1.19
N LEU A 113 11.15 5.35 -2.00
CA LEU A 113 10.39 4.18 -1.55
C LEU A 113 11.21 2.92 -1.80
N LEU A 114 11.64 2.26 -0.71
CA LEU A 114 12.30 0.95 -0.81
C LEU A 114 11.24 -0.14 -1.09
N VAL A 115 11.39 -0.84 -2.21
CA VAL A 115 10.45 -1.88 -2.66
C VAL A 115 11.16 -3.24 -2.83
N PRO A 116 10.52 -4.37 -2.49
CA PRO A 116 11.06 -5.71 -2.72
C PRO A 116 10.84 -6.20 -4.15
N ILE A 117 11.49 -7.30 -4.54
CA ILE A 117 11.13 -8.05 -5.75
C ILE A 117 9.68 -8.56 -5.61
N PRO A 118 8.83 -8.47 -6.65
CA PRO A 118 7.48 -9.01 -6.61
C PRO A 118 7.48 -10.51 -6.26
N GLY A 119 6.58 -10.92 -5.37
CA GLY A 119 6.52 -12.27 -4.82
C GLY A 119 7.47 -12.55 -3.65
N THR A 120 8.20 -11.53 -3.17
CA THR A 120 9.08 -11.65 -1.99
C THR A 120 8.71 -10.64 -0.90
N THR A 121 9.05 -10.99 0.34
CA THR A 121 8.94 -10.09 1.49
C THR A 121 10.34 -9.69 1.95
N ARG A 122 10.63 -8.38 2.03
CA ARG A 122 11.90 -7.85 2.54
C ARG A 122 11.67 -6.66 3.45
N SER A 123 12.39 -6.60 4.57
CA SER A 123 12.26 -5.53 5.58
C SER A 123 10.80 -5.26 6.00
N GLY A 124 10.00 -6.31 6.18
CA GLY A 124 8.57 -6.18 6.51
C GLY A 124 7.68 -5.69 5.36
N ARG A 125 8.26 -5.44 4.17
CA ARG A 125 7.55 -4.98 2.97
C ARG A 125 7.27 -6.11 2.02
N HIS A 126 6.06 -6.13 1.47
CA HIS A 126 5.64 -7.08 0.45
C HIS A 126 4.57 -6.46 -0.44
N TRP A 127 4.50 -6.92 -1.69
CA TRP A 127 3.48 -6.47 -2.63
C TRP A 127 2.13 -7.14 -2.31
N LEU A 128 1.10 -6.33 -2.07
CA LEU A 128 -0.29 -6.79 -2.04
C LEU A 128 -0.82 -6.95 -3.46
N ASN A 129 -0.52 -5.98 -4.32
CA ASN A 129 -0.74 -6.08 -5.76
C ASN A 129 0.61 -5.77 -6.46
N PRO A 130 1.27 -6.77 -7.08
CA PRO A 130 2.56 -6.56 -7.70
C PRO A 130 2.43 -5.77 -9.02
N PRO A 131 3.44 -4.98 -9.40
CA PRO A 131 3.46 -4.36 -10.71
C PRO A 131 3.58 -5.43 -11.80
N ASP A 132 2.73 -5.38 -12.82
CA ASP A 132 2.81 -6.27 -14.00
C ASP A 132 3.80 -5.75 -15.06
N GLY A 133 4.30 -4.52 -14.89
CA GLY A 133 5.17 -3.83 -15.84
C GLY A 133 4.43 -3.11 -16.97
N SER A 134 3.10 -3.25 -17.04
CA SER A 134 2.22 -2.53 -17.97
C SER A 134 2.11 -1.03 -17.67
N GLY A 135 2.52 -0.59 -16.47
CA GLY A 135 2.42 0.81 -16.04
C GLY A 135 1.00 1.25 -15.69
N GLU A 136 0.09 0.29 -15.48
CA GLU A 136 -1.25 0.56 -14.98
C GLU A 136 -1.16 1.07 -13.54
N LEU A 137 -1.70 2.27 -13.30
CA LEU A 137 -1.74 2.93 -12.00
C LEU A 137 -3.20 3.08 -11.58
N THR A 138 -3.44 3.07 -10.28
CA THR A 138 -4.80 3.21 -9.73
C THR A 138 -5.37 4.58 -10.10
N ASP A 139 -6.62 4.62 -10.57
CA ASP A 139 -7.31 5.87 -10.87
C ASP A 139 -7.36 6.77 -9.62
N PRO A 140 -6.84 8.00 -9.69
CA PRO A 140 -6.67 8.84 -8.52
C PRO A 140 -7.99 9.39 -7.99
N ASP A 141 -8.98 9.59 -8.86
CA ASP A 141 -10.30 10.14 -8.49
C ASP A 141 -11.10 9.07 -7.74
N LEU A 142 -11.12 7.85 -8.27
CA LEU A 142 -11.72 6.70 -7.59
C LEU A 142 -11.01 6.39 -6.26
N LEU A 143 -9.68 6.45 -6.24
CA LEU A 143 -8.93 6.24 -5.01
C LEU A 143 -9.26 7.32 -3.96
N ALA A 144 -9.36 8.58 -4.38
CA ALA A 144 -9.71 9.69 -3.49
C ALA A 144 -11.13 9.51 -2.93
N GLU A 145 -12.10 9.10 -3.74
CA GLU A 145 -13.46 8.79 -3.31
C GLU A 145 -13.47 7.69 -2.22
N ILE A 146 -12.79 6.57 -2.48
CA ILE A 146 -12.75 5.43 -1.56
C ILE A 146 -12.02 5.82 -0.25
N VAL A 147 -10.87 6.47 -0.34
CA VAL A 147 -10.08 6.88 0.84
C VAL A 147 -10.85 7.90 1.67
N ALA A 148 -11.46 8.90 1.04
CA ALA A 148 -12.27 9.89 1.72
C ALA A 148 -13.46 9.23 2.43
N ALA A 149 -14.18 8.34 1.75
CA ALA A 149 -15.31 7.61 2.34
C ALA A 149 -14.88 6.76 3.55
N LEU A 150 -13.75 6.05 3.46
CA LEU A 150 -13.24 5.21 4.54
C LEU A 150 -12.74 6.03 5.74
N LEU A 151 -12.15 7.20 5.50
CA LEU A 151 -11.72 8.10 6.57
C LEU A 151 -12.90 8.88 7.19
N GLN A 152 -13.98 9.10 6.44
CA GLN A 152 -15.23 9.64 6.98
C GLN A 152 -16.02 8.61 7.79
N ASP A 153 -16.00 7.33 7.38
CA ASP A 153 -16.56 6.21 8.17
C ASP A 153 -15.75 5.93 9.45
N ALA A 154 -14.48 6.36 9.47
CA ALA A 154 -13.64 6.39 10.67
C ALA A 154 -13.98 7.54 11.65
N GLU A 155 -15.20 8.10 11.61
CA GLU A 155 -15.75 8.96 12.66
C GLU A 155 -15.50 8.31 14.04
N PRO A 156 -15.11 9.11 15.05
CA PRO A 156 -14.03 8.81 15.96
C PRO A 156 -14.25 7.50 16.71
N ALA A 157 -13.13 6.83 17.02
CA ALA A 157 -13.04 6.05 18.24
C ALA A 157 -13.65 6.89 19.38
N ASP A 158 -14.87 6.53 19.73
CA ASP A 158 -15.71 7.03 20.80
C ASP A 158 -14.89 7.66 21.95
N PRO A 159 -14.97 8.97 22.23
CA PRO A 159 -14.44 9.53 23.47
C PRO A 159 -15.26 9.10 24.71
N GLY A 160 -16.17 8.13 24.57
CA GLY A 160 -17.09 7.61 25.57
C GLY A 160 -16.68 6.26 26.16
N ALA A 161 -15.41 5.84 26.03
CA ALA A 161 -14.78 4.96 27.03
C ALA A 161 -14.54 5.72 28.36
N ALA A 162 -15.53 6.50 28.79
CA ALA A 162 -15.77 6.77 30.19
C ALA A 162 -16.11 5.42 30.83
N LEU A 163 -15.19 4.98 31.69
CA LEU A 163 -15.35 3.97 32.72
C LEU A 163 -16.82 3.60 32.98
N PRO A 164 -17.22 2.31 32.94
CA PRO A 164 -18.54 1.93 33.41
C PRO A 164 -18.64 2.32 34.89
N ALA A 165 -19.37 3.40 35.18
CA ALA A 165 -19.84 3.70 36.51
C ALA A 165 -20.58 2.46 37.00
N SER A 166 -20.01 1.81 38.03
CA SER A 166 -20.61 0.67 38.69
C SER A 166 -21.97 1.08 39.25
N ILE A 167 -23.02 0.82 38.48
CA ILE A 167 -24.38 0.75 38.97
C ILE A 167 -24.55 -0.68 39.50
N HIS A 168 -24.37 -0.85 40.80
CA HIS A 168 -24.91 -2.01 41.51
C HIS A 168 -26.27 -1.62 42.08
N PRO A 169 -27.39 -2.20 41.59
CA PRO A 169 -28.65 -2.14 42.28
C PRO A 169 -28.74 -3.30 43.29
N LEU A 170 -29.12 -3.00 44.52
CA LEU A 170 -30.41 -3.38 45.13
C LEU A 170 -30.29 -3.49 46.66
N ALA A 171 -31.28 -2.88 47.31
CA ALA A 171 -31.53 -2.85 48.73
C ALA A 171 -31.56 -4.23 49.41
N ARG A 172 -31.20 -4.24 50.70
CA ARG A 172 -31.94 -5.05 51.68
C ARG A 172 -31.96 -4.38 53.05
N ASP A 173 -33.16 -3.92 53.37
CA ASP A 173 -33.74 -3.63 54.67
C ASP A 173 -33.25 -4.60 55.77
N THR A 174 -32.98 -4.11 56.99
CA THR A 174 -33.79 -4.37 58.21
C THR A 174 -33.00 -3.95 59.47
N VAL A 175 -33.67 -3.15 60.30
CA VAL A 175 -33.48 -2.86 61.73
C VAL A 175 -33.07 -4.08 62.57
N LYS A 176 -32.16 -3.92 63.55
CA LYS A 176 -32.36 -4.38 64.95
C LYS A 176 -31.31 -3.82 65.93
N GLU A 177 -31.84 -3.38 67.07
CA GLU A 177 -31.23 -2.88 68.31
C GLU A 177 -30.11 -3.74 68.93
N ALA A 178 -29.22 -3.07 69.68
CA ALA A 178 -28.76 -3.46 71.02
C ALA A 178 -28.27 -2.23 71.79
#